data_AF-A0A960D470-F1
#
_entry.id   AF-A0A960D470-F1
#
_cell.length_a   1.000
_cell.length_b   1.000
_cell.length_c   1.000
_cell.angle_alpha   90.00
_cell.angle_beta   90.00
_cell.angle_gamma   90.00
#
_symmetry.space_group_name_H-M   'P 1'
#
loop_
_entity.id
_entity.type
_entity.pdbx_description
1 polymer ?
#
loop_
_entity_poly.entity_id
_entity_poly.type
_entity_poly.pdbx_seq_one_letter_code
_entity_poly.pdbx_strand_id
1 'polypeptide(L)' 'MSSDIVVAITPEGADVPRNRRQEETFRKVLHAGREMLRETSYADLTVRAVAARAKVAPATAYTYFSSKNHLIAEVYLD' A
#
# COMPACT_ATOMS: atom_id res chain seq x y z
N MET A 1 -44.37 -6.14 -5.58
CA MET A 1 -43.05 -6.20 -6.27
C MET A 1 -42.00 -6.07 -5.19
N SER A 2 -41.69 -7.20 -4.54
CA SER A 2 -40.61 -7.32 -3.56
C SER A 2 -39.28 -7.32 -4.28
N SER A 3 -38.30 -6.62 -3.73
CA SER A 3 -36.91 -6.93 -3.98
C SER A 3 -36.20 -6.80 -2.65
N ASP A 4 -36.18 -7.93 -1.94
CA ASP A 4 -35.28 -8.18 -0.84
C ASP A 4 -33.85 -7.99 -1.35
N ILE A 5 -33.17 -6.98 -0.82
CA ILE A 5 -31.72 -6.89 -0.89
C ILE A 5 -31.20 -8.04 -0.03
N VAL A 6 -30.79 -9.11 -0.69
CA VAL A 6 -30.00 -10.18 -0.09
C VAL A 6 -28.70 -9.57 0.44
N VAL A 7 -28.66 -9.38 1.75
CA VAL A 7 -27.44 -9.14 2.52
C VAL A 7 -26.57 -10.36 2.33
N ALA A 8 -25.55 -10.23 1.47
CA ALA A 8 -24.50 -11.21 1.33
C ALA A 8 -23.76 -11.28 2.67
N ILE A 9 -24.00 -12.38 3.38
CA ILE A 9 -23.26 -12.85 4.55
C ILE A 9 -21.78 -12.98 4.14
N THR A 10 -20.96 -11.99 4.47
CA THR A 10 -19.50 -12.12 4.43
C THR A 10 -19.05 -12.92 5.66
N PRO A 11 -18.24 -13.97 5.49
CA PRO A 11 -17.72 -14.71 6.64
C PRO A 11 -16.69 -13.83 7.37
N GLU A 12 -17.09 -13.31 8.53
CA GLU A 12 -16.29 -12.56 9.50
C GLU A 12 -15.14 -13.42 10.08
N GLY A 13 -14.13 -13.72 9.27
CA GLY A 13 -12.96 -14.47 9.73
C GLY A 13 -11.91 -14.76 8.67
N ALA A 14 -12.31 -14.86 7.39
CA ALA A 14 -11.36 -15.13 6.30
C ALA A 14 -10.54 -13.89 5.90
N ASP A 15 -11.05 -12.68 6.16
CA ASP A 15 -10.45 -11.44 5.66
C ASP A 15 -9.41 -10.81 6.61
N VAL A 16 -9.40 -11.23 7.90
CA VAL A 16 -8.50 -10.66 8.92
C VAL A 16 -7.02 -10.96 8.65
N PRO A 17 -6.60 -12.20 8.30
CA PRO A 17 -5.19 -12.48 8.00
C PRO A 17 -4.71 -11.79 6.73
N ARG A 18 -5.59 -11.66 5.74
CA ARG A 18 -5.30 -11.00 4.46
C ARG A 18 -5.12 -9.49 4.67
N ASN A 19 -6.01 -8.87 5.44
CA ASN A 19 -5.92 -7.44 5.77
C ASN A 19 -4.63 -7.12 6.53
N ARG A 20 -4.28 -7.90 7.56
CA ARG A 20 -3.02 -7.72 8.31
C ARG A 20 -1.77 -7.76 7.42
N ARG A 21 -1.67 -8.74 6.51
CA ARG A 21 -0.54 -8.84 5.57
C ARG A 21 -0.48 -7.67 4.59
N GLN A 22 -1.64 -7.20 4.14
CA GLN A 22 -1.72 -6.03 3.27
C GLN A 22 -1.23 -4.77 3.99
N GLU A 23 -1.69 -4.57 5.22
CA GLU A 23 -1.30 -3.43 6.04
C GLU A 23 0.18 -3.48 6.47
N GLU A 24 0.73 -4.66 6.75
CA GLU A 24 2.17 -4.82 6.94
C GLU A 24 2.96 -4.48 5.68
N THR A 25 2.47 -4.87 4.50
CA THR A 25 3.11 -4.56 3.23
C THR A 25 3.06 -3.05 2.96
N PHE A 26 1.91 -2.42 3.19
CA PHE A 26 1.74 -0.98 3.10
C PHE A 26 2.75 -0.24 3.97
N ARG A 27 2.82 -0.57 5.27
CA ARG A 27 3.77 0.03 6.22
C ARG A 27 5.23 -0.19 5.84
N LYS A 28 5.59 -1.36 5.31
CA LYS A 28 6.96 -1.63 4.83
C LYS A 28 7.37 -0.71 3.68
N VAL A 29 6.49 -0.53 2.70
CA VAL A 29 6.75 0.35 1.55
C VAL A 29 6.79 1.82 2.00
N LEU A 30 5.88 2.23 2.88
CA LEU A 30 5.84 3.58 3.43
C LEU A 30 7.11 3.94 4.21
N HIS A 31 7.55 3.05 5.09
CA HIS A 31 8.81 3.19 5.83
C HIS A 31 10.02 3.26 4.90
N ALA A 32 10.09 2.39 3.88
CA ALA A 32 11.16 2.45 2.89
C ALA A 32 11.16 3.77 2.11
N GLY A 33 9.97 4.31 1.79
CA GLY A 33 9.81 5.61 1.14
C GLY A 33 10.33 6.76 2.01
N ARG A 34 10.00 6.76 3.30
CA ARG A 34 10.51 7.72 4.29
C ARG A 34 12.02 7.74 4.37
N GLU A 35 12.64 6.56 4.47
CA GLU A 35 14.09 6.44 4.54
C GLU A 35 14.76 6.94 3.26
N MET A 36 14.21 6.58 2.08
CA MET A 36 14.76 7.04 0.81
C MET A 36 14.65 8.57 0.63
N LEU A 37 13.55 9.19 1.06
CA LEU A 37 13.40 10.65 0.97
C LEU A 37 14.42 11.42 1.83
N ARG A 38 15.02 10.77 2.83
CA ARG A 38 16.12 11.35 3.62
C ARG A 38 17.47 11.24 2.92
N GLU A 39 17.63 10.27 2.03
CA GLU A 39 18.88 9.95 1.34
C GLU A 39 18.95 10.52 -0.08
N THR A 40 17.80 10.66 -0.75
CA THR A 40 17.72 11.01 -2.17
C THR A 40 16.87 12.25 -2.39
N SER A 41 17.11 12.94 -3.51
CA SER A 41 16.22 14.01 -3.94
C SER A 41 14.84 13.44 -4.33
N TYR A 42 13.84 14.31 -4.36
CA TYR A 42 12.54 13.98 -4.93
C TYR A 42 12.68 13.44 -6.35
N ALA A 43 13.51 14.05 -7.21
CA ALA A 43 13.62 13.69 -8.62
C ALA A 43 14.06 12.24 -8.82
N ASP A 44 15.02 11.78 -8.02
CA ASP A 44 15.65 10.46 -8.15
C ASP A 44 14.80 9.33 -7.54
N LEU A 45 13.83 9.66 -6.68
CA LEU A 45 12.95 8.68 -6.08
C LEU A 45 11.96 8.11 -7.09
N THR A 46 11.82 6.78 -7.11
CA THR A 46 10.80 6.08 -7.92
C THR A 46 10.08 5.04 -7.08
N VAL A 47 8.81 4.77 -7.39
CA VAL A 47 8.02 3.72 -6.70
C VAL A 47 8.70 2.36 -6.79
N ARG A 48 9.33 2.04 -7.93
CA ARG A 48 10.08 0.80 -8.12
C ARG A 48 11.29 0.69 -7.19
N ALA A 49 12.06 1.77 -7.03
CA ALA A 49 13.21 1.78 -6.12
C ALA A 49 12.78 1.63 -4.66
N VAL A 50 11.70 2.29 -4.26
CA VAL A 50 11.13 2.14 -2.91
C VAL A 50 10.63 0.71 -2.69
N ALA A 51 9.93 0.11 -3.65
CA ALA A 51 9.48 -1.27 -3.58
C ALA A 51 10.65 -2.25 -3.43
N ALA A 52 11.73 -2.05 -4.20
CA ALA A 52 12.95 -2.84 -4.09
C ALA A 52 13.57 -2.75 -2.69
N ARG A 53 13.67 -1.53 -2.11
CA ARG A 53 14.17 -1.33 -0.73
C ARG A 53 13.27 -2.01 0.31
N ALA A 54 11.95 -1.96 0.11
CA ALA A 54 10.97 -2.63 0.96
C ALA A 54 10.94 -4.16 0.78
N LYS A 55 11.69 -4.72 -0.18
CA LYS A 55 11.65 -6.13 -0.59
C LYS A 55 10.25 -6.56 -1.04
N VAL A 56 9.54 -5.68 -1.72
CA VAL A 56 8.20 -5.90 -2.27
C VAL A 56 8.27 -5.86 -3.80
N ALA A 57 7.52 -6.75 -4.46
CA ALA A 57 7.46 -6.75 -5.91
C ALA A 57 6.88 -5.41 -6.42
N PRO A 58 7.43 -4.81 -7.50
CA PRO A 58 6.93 -3.53 -8.00
C PRO A 58 5.43 -3.52 -8.29
N ALA A 59 4.90 -4.60 -8.89
CA ALA A 59 3.47 -4.73 -9.16
C ALA A 59 2.63 -4.66 -7.88
N THR A 60 3.09 -5.30 -6.80
CA THR A 60 2.46 -5.22 -5.48
C THR A 60 2.52 -3.81 -4.91
N ALA A 61 3.63 -3.06 -5.06
CA ALA A 61 3.67 -1.68 -4.59
C ALA A 61 2.64 -0.79 -5.31
N TYR A 62 2.43 -1.00 -6.63
CA TYR A 62 1.43 -0.27 -7.40
C TYR A 62 -0.03 -0.61 -7.03
N THR A 63 -0.30 -1.70 -6.30
CA THR A 63 -1.64 -1.95 -5.77
C THR A 63 -1.99 -1.03 -4.58
N TYR A 64 -0.97 -0.48 -3.91
CA TYR A 64 -1.15 0.46 -2.79
C TYR A 64 -0.93 1.90 -3.21
N PHE A 65 0.11 2.15 -4.02
CA PHE A 65 0.52 3.49 -4.44
C PHE A 65 0.40 3.63 -5.95
N SER A 66 -0.68 4.27 -6.38
CA SER A 66 -0.98 4.54 -7.80
C SER A 66 0.07 5.40 -8.51
N SER A 67 0.83 6.20 -7.76
CA SER A 67 1.88 7.06 -8.33
C SER A 67 2.97 7.38 -7.30
N LYS A 68 4.09 7.93 -7.78
CA LYS A 68 5.14 8.51 -6.93
C LYS A 68 4.58 9.59 -6.00
N ASN A 69 3.73 10.46 -6.52
CA ASN A 69 3.15 11.56 -5.74
C ASN A 69 2.22 11.02 -4.64
N HIS A 70 1.43 9.98 -4.94
CA HIS A 70 0.60 9.32 -3.95
C HIS A 70 1.47 8.70 -2.84
N LEU A 71 2.52 7.96 -3.17
CA LEU A 71 3.46 7.43 -2.17
C LEU A 71 4.05 8.52 -1.27
N ILE A 72 4.46 9.64 -1.87
CA ILE A 72 5.08 10.73 -1.12
C ILE A 72 4.06 11.46 -0.26
N ALA A 73 2.83 11.66 -0.75
CA ALA A 73 1.75 12.23 0.03
C ALA A 73 1.46 11.38 1.27
N GLU A 74 1.33 10.07 1.11
CA GLU A 74 1.14 9.15 2.24
C GLU A 74 2.30 9.23 3.26
N VAL A 75 3.54 9.34 2.78
CA VAL A 75 4.71 9.50 3.66
C VAL A 75 4.63 10.76 4.54
N TYR A 76 4.03 11.85 4.04
CA TYR A 76 3.86 13.09 4.81
C TYR A 76 2.60 13.12 5.68
N LEU A 77 1.65 12.21 5.45
CA LEU A 77 0.40 12.08 6.22
C LEU A 77 0.53 11.11 7.41
N ASP A 78 1.54 10.23 7.40
CA ASP A 78 1.91 9.29 8.47
C ASP A 78 2.92 9.86 9.49
#